data_AF-A0A7L2MBE0-F1
#
_entry.id   AF-A0A7L2MBE0-F1
#
_cell.length_a   1.000
_cell.length_b   1.000
_cell.length_c   1.000
_cell.angle_alpha   90.00
_cell.angle_beta   90.00
_cell.angle_gamma   90.00
#
_symmetry.space_group_name_H-M   'P 1'
#
loop_
_entity.id
_entity.type
_entity.pdbx_description
1 polymer ?
#
loop_
_entity_poly.entity_id
_entity_poly.type
_entity_poly.pdbx_seq_one_letter_code
_entity_poly.pdbx_strand_id
1 'polypeptide(L)' 'LAALLAVLAAARALSTCRTLDLEAARRKRIEAVRGQILSKLRLPEPPAEPGPARPLPEEVRALYNSTRELLRQRERQRQP' A
#
# COMPACT_ATOMS: atom_id res chain seq x y z
N LEU A 1 38.85 -12.68 19.49
CA LEU A 1 37.65 -11.87 19.82
C LEU A 1 37.77 -10.42 19.34
N ALA A 2 38.72 -9.62 19.84
CA ALA A 2 38.86 -8.19 19.46
C ALA A 2 39.07 -7.96 17.95
N ALA A 3 39.94 -8.72 17.30
CA ALA A 3 40.17 -8.62 15.85
C ALA A 3 38.89 -8.94 15.03
N LEU A 4 38.09 -9.90 15.50
CA LEU A 4 36.84 -10.30 14.87
C LEU A 4 35.78 -9.18 14.95
N LEU A 5 35.72 -8.49 16.10
CA LEU A 5 34.87 -7.31 16.28
C LEU A 5 35.31 -6.14 15.38
N ALA A 6 36.62 -5.93 15.24
CA ALA A 6 37.16 -4.88 14.38
C ALA A 6 36.84 -5.12 12.89
N VAL A 7 36.96 -6.36 12.42
CA VAL A 7 36.58 -6.74 11.04
C VAL A 7 35.08 -6.57 10.82
N LEU A 8 34.23 -6.95 11.79
CA LEU A 8 32.78 -6.78 11.69
C LEU A 8 32.37 -5.30 11.61
N ALA A 9 33.02 -4.45 12.41
CA ALA A 9 32.80 -3.00 12.40
C ALA A 9 33.24 -2.36 11.07
N ALA A 10 34.41 -2.75 10.55
CA ALA A 10 34.89 -2.30 9.25
C ALA A 10 33.94 -2.75 8.12
N ALA A 11 33.52 -4.01 8.11
CA ALA A 11 32.56 -4.53 7.13
C ALA A 11 31.20 -3.79 7.17
N ARG A 12 30.70 -3.43 8.36
CA ARG A 12 29.50 -2.59 8.50
C ARG A 12 29.72 -1.17 8.00
N ALA A 13 30.91 -0.60 8.17
CA ALA A 13 31.26 0.74 7.70
C ALA A 13 31.44 0.82 6.17
N LEU A 14 31.88 -0.27 5.52
CA LEU A 14 31.92 -0.40 4.06
C LEU A 14 30.55 -0.72 3.43
N SER A 15 29.56 -1.11 4.23
CA SER A 15 28.19 -1.31 3.75
C SER A 15 27.48 0.03 3.60
N THR A 16 27.17 0.42 2.36
CA THR A 16 26.40 1.63 2.05
C THR A 16 24.91 1.50 2.33
N CYS A 17 24.43 0.27 2.63
CA CYS A 17 23.03 0.00 2.92
C CYS A 17 22.69 0.41 4.35
N ARG A 18 22.00 1.55 4.50
CA ARG A 18 21.39 1.96 5.77
C ARG A 18 20.32 0.94 6.18
N THR A 19 20.19 0.69 7.48
CA THR A 19 19.07 -0.09 8.02
C THR A 19 17.75 0.51 7.55
N LEU A 20 16.94 -0.32 6.87
CA LEU A 20 15.65 0.10 6.36
C LEU A 20 14.64 0.13 7.51
N ASP A 21 14.15 1.32 7.83
CA ASP A 21 13.02 1.49 8.74
C ASP A 21 11.71 1.21 7.98
N LEU A 22 11.23 -0.02 8.12
CA LEU A 22 10.00 -0.47 7.47
C LEU A 22 8.76 0.28 7.98
N GLU A 23 8.76 0.74 9.22
CA GLU A 23 7.64 1.51 9.78
C GLU A 23 7.60 2.91 9.18
N ALA A 24 8.76 3.57 9.03
CA ALA A 24 8.84 4.84 8.32
C ALA A 24 8.42 4.69 6.84
N ALA A 25 8.87 3.61 6.17
CA ALA A 25 8.47 3.33 4.79
C ALA A 25 6.95 3.08 4.66
N ARG A 26 6.37 2.32 5.59
CA ARG A 26 4.93 2.04 5.65
C ARG A 26 4.12 3.31 5.84
N ARG A 27 4.52 4.21 6.75
CA ARG A 27 3.86 5.52 6.95
C ARG A 27 3.89 6.37 5.68
N LYS A 28 5.05 6.46 5.01
CA LYS A 28 5.16 7.17 3.72
C LYS A 28 4.27 6.55 2.65
N ARG A 29 4.15 5.21 2.63
CA ARG A 29 3.27 4.51 1.69
C ARG A 29 1.80 4.79 1.96
N ILE A 30 1.37 4.87 3.22
CA ILE A 30 0.00 5.23 3.59
C ILE A 30 -0.37 6.61 3.05
N GLU A 31 0.48 7.61 3.27
CA GLU A 31 0.22 8.98 2.79
C GLU A 31 0.24 9.08 1.25
N ALA A 32 1.14 8.34 0.60
CA ALA A 32 1.15 8.25 -0.87
C ALA A 32 -0.14 7.62 -1.40
N VAL A 33 -0.62 6.53 -0.78
CA VAL A 33 -1.88 5.88 -1.17
C VAL A 33 -3.08 6.79 -0.90
N ARG A 34 -3.08 7.53 0.21
CA ARG A 34 -4.11 8.55 0.52
C ARG A 34 -4.22 9.57 -0.61
N GLY A 35 -3.10 10.20 -0.99
CA GLY A 35 -3.07 11.17 -2.08
C GLY A 35 -3.44 10.57 -3.43
N GLN A 36 -3.02 9.33 -3.70
CA GLN A 36 -3.36 8.62 -4.92
C GLN A 36 -4.88 8.37 -5.05
N ILE A 37 -5.55 7.96 -3.97
CA ILE A 37 -7.01 7.75 -3.95
C ILE A 37 -7.72 9.07 -4.24
N LEU A 38 -7.38 10.14 -3.51
CA LEU A 38 -8.01 11.46 -3.68
C LEU A 38 -7.81 12.02 -5.09
N SER A 39 -6.59 11.90 -5.64
CA SER A 39 -6.28 12.34 -7.00
C SER A 39 -7.08 11.56 -8.06
N LYS A 40 -7.21 10.23 -7.92
CA LYS A 40 -8.01 9.42 -8.85
C LYS A 40 -9.50 9.77 -8.81
N LEU A 41 -10.02 10.12 -7.63
CA LEU A 41 -11.40 10.56 -7.44
C LEU A 41 -11.61 12.05 -7.77
N ARG A 42 -10.52 12.78 -8.05
CA ARG A 42 -10.51 14.25 -8.26
C ARG A 42 -11.10 15.01 -7.07
N LEU A 43 -10.82 14.54 -5.86
CA LEU A 43 -11.23 15.16 -4.61
C LEU A 43 -10.04 15.90 -3.98
N PRO A 44 -10.22 17.13 -3.49
CA PRO A 44 -9.16 17.85 -2.79
C PRO A 44 -8.93 17.31 -1.37
N GLU A 45 -9.98 16.76 -0.75
CA GLU A 45 -9.97 16.22 0.62
C GLU A 45 -11.00 15.09 0.76
N PRO A 46 -10.94 14.29 1.84
CA PRO A 46 -11.95 13.26 2.12
C PRO A 46 -13.35 13.88 2.23
N PRO A 47 -14.39 13.26 1.65
CA PRO A 47 -15.76 13.73 1.82
C PRO A 47 -16.19 13.59 3.29
N ALA A 48 -17.18 14.38 3.69
CA ALA A 48 -17.79 14.25 5.02
C ALA A 48 -18.28 12.81 5.25
N GLU A 49 -18.19 12.36 6.50
CA GLU A 49 -18.62 11.02 6.89
C GLU A 49 -20.04 10.73 6.38
N PRO A 50 -20.25 9.56 5.76
CA PRO A 50 -21.58 9.21 5.28
C PRO A 50 -22.56 9.18 6.46
N GLY A 51 -23.81 9.54 6.17
CA GLY A 51 -24.91 9.40 7.13
C GLY A 51 -25.12 7.94 7.58
N PRO A 52 -26.17 7.67 8.37
CA PRO A 52 -26.41 6.35 8.95
C PRO A 52 -26.35 5.23 7.89
N ALA A 53 -25.67 4.14 8.25
CA ALA A 53 -25.42 3.02 7.35
C ALA A 53 -26.71 2.43 6.80
N ARG A 54 -26.97 2.67 5.51
CA ARG A 54 -28.09 2.07 4.77
C ARG A 54 -27.57 0.94 3.89
N PRO A 55 -28.31 -0.17 3.73
CA PRO A 55 -27.95 -1.17 2.73
C PRO A 55 -27.86 -0.54 1.34
N LEU A 56 -26.78 -0.85 0.62
CA LEU A 56 -26.60 -0.45 -0.77
C LEU A 56 -27.68 -1.09 -1.67
N PRO A 57 -28.20 -0.36 -2.67
CA PRO A 57 -29.08 -0.95 -3.69
C PRO A 57 -28.46 -2.19 -4.35
N GLU A 58 -29.30 -3.14 -4.73
CA GLU A 58 -28.86 -4.41 -5.32
C GLU A 58 -28.06 -4.20 -6.60
N GLU A 59 -28.51 -3.29 -7.47
CA GLU A 59 -27.85 -2.97 -8.73
C GLU A 59 -26.41 -2.46 -8.53
N VAL A 60 -26.19 -1.58 -7.54
CA VAL A 60 -24.87 -1.05 -7.19
C VAL A 60 -23.96 -2.18 -6.71
N ARG A 61 -24.50 -3.10 -5.90
CA ARG A 61 -23.77 -4.27 -5.41
C ARG A 61 -23.41 -5.23 -6.54
N ALA A 62 -24.34 -5.47 -7.46
CA ALA A 62 -24.13 -6.33 -8.63
C ALA A 62 -23.03 -5.77 -9.53
N LEU A 63 -23.04 -4.46 -9.80
CA LEU A 63 -22.01 -3.77 -10.59
C LEU A 63 -20.62 -3.84 -9.92
N TYR A 64 -20.55 -3.64 -8.61
CA TYR A 64 -19.30 -3.81 -7.87
C TYR A 64 -18.77 -5.24 -7.97
N ASN A 65 -19.64 -6.24 -7.77
CA ASN A 65 -19.27 -7.65 -7.81
C ASN A 65 -18.81 -8.09 -9.20
N SER A 66 -19.47 -7.65 -10.28
CA SER A 66 -19.05 -7.96 -11.65
C SER A 66 -17.67 -7.38 -11.98
N THR A 67 -17.41 -6.14 -11.54
CA THR A 67 -16.11 -5.48 -11.70
C THR A 67 -15.01 -6.23 -10.95
N ARG A 68 -15.29 -6.67 -9.71
CA ARG A 68 -14.33 -7.47 -8.93
C ARG A 68 -14.01 -8.81 -9.58
N GLU A 69 -15.02 -9.50 -10.11
CA GLU A 69 -14.79 -10.80 -10.74
C GLU A 69 -13.98 -10.66 -12.02
N LEU A 70 -14.27 -9.65 -12.83
CA LEU A 70 -13.48 -9.33 -14.02
C LEU A 70 -12.01 -9.05 -13.69
N LEU A 71 -11.72 -8.31 -12.60
CA LEU A 71 -10.34 -8.06 -12.16
C LEU A 71 -9.64 -9.35 -11.74
N ARG A 72 -10.31 -10.23 -10.98
CA ARG A 72 -9.76 -11.53 -10.59
C ARG A 72 -9.46 -12.43 -11.79
N GLN A 73 -10.34 -12.44 -12.79
CA GLN A 73 -10.11 -13.21 -14.02
C GLN A 73 -8.85 -12.73 -14.76
N ARG A 74 -8.67 -11.40 -14.86
CA ARG A 74 -7.46 -10.82 -15.44
C ARG A 74 -6.19 -11.16 -14.65
N GLU A 75 -6.26 -11.17 -13.32
CA GLU A 75 -5.13 -11.57 -12.47
C GLU A 75 -4.74 -13.03 -12.70
N ARG A 76 -5.71 -13.94 -12.77
CA ARG A 76 -5.48 -15.36 -13.08
C ARG A 76 -4.82 -15.56 -14.44
N GLN A 77 -5.20 -14.76 -15.44
CA GLN A 77 -4.58 -14.81 -16.78
C GLN A 77 -3.15 -14.25 -16.80
N ARG A 78 -2.77 -13.43 -15.83
CA ARG A 78 -1.42 -12.83 -15.73
C ARG A 78 -0.44 -13.69 -14.93
N GLN A 79 -0.94 -14.61 -14.11
CA GLN A 79 -0.08 -15.59 -13.44
C GLN A 79 0.37 -16.64 -14.47
N PRO A 80 1.70 -16.81 -14.69
CA PRO A 80 2.22 -17.83 -15.60
C PRO A 80 2.01 -19.24 -15.06
#